data_AF-A0A847GI13-F1
#
_entry.id   AF-A0A847GI13-F1
#
_cell.length_a   1.000
_cell.length_b   1.000
_cell.length_c   1.000
_cell.angle_alpha   90.00
_cell.angle_beta   90.00
_cell.angle_gamma   90.00
#
_symmetry.space_group_name_H-M   'P 1'
#
loop_
_entity.id
_entity.type
_entity.pdbx_description
1 polymer ?
#
loop_
_entity_poly.entity_id
_entity_poly.type
_entity_poly.pdbx_seq_one_letter_code
_entity_poly.pdbx_strand_id
1 'polypeptide(L)'
;MRGKHPLCAYWRPEALQEDVAPQTVDVILPTQTDWTLRSPVLVDLRSGEYYRPNGQLQGVIWSFSGLPLTDYPLLITDAAGLT
;
A
#
# COMPACT_ATOMS: atom_id res chain seq x y z
N MET A 1 12.45 -1.51 4.30
CA MET A 1 12.51 -2.80 3.57
C MET A 1 12.59 -3.94 4.56
N ARG A 2 11.97 -5.09 4.28
CA ARG A 2 12.14 -6.34 5.06
C ARG A 2 12.51 -7.46 4.10
N GLY A 3 13.65 -8.13 4.30
CA GLY A 3 14.05 -9.28 3.48
C GLY A 3 14.11 -9.03 1.96
N LYS A 4 14.58 -7.87 1.51
CA LYS A 4 14.57 -7.39 0.10
C LYS A 4 13.18 -7.05 -0.47
N HIS A 5 12.13 -7.03 0.35
CA HIS A 5 10.81 -6.57 -0.06
C HIS A 5 10.61 -5.08 0.30
N PRO A 6 10.06 -4.28 -0.64
CA PRO A 6 9.76 -2.89 -0.37
C PRO A 6 8.64 -2.75 0.68
N LEU A 7 8.71 -1.65 1.42
CA LEU A 7 7.68 -1.21 2.37
C LEU A 7 7.29 0.20 1.94
N CYS A 8 6.06 0.37 1.49
CA CYS A 8 5.55 1.66 1.01
C CYS A 8 4.33 2.05 1.83
N ALA A 9 4.40 3.19 2.51
CA ALA A 9 3.28 3.71 3.28
C ALA A 9 2.65 4.93 2.57
N TYR A 10 1.32 5.05 2.66
CA TYR A 10 0.58 6.21 2.17
C TYR A 10 -0.53 6.58 3.15
N TRP A 11 -0.81 7.88 3.26
CA TRP A 11 -1.89 8.44 4.05
C TRP A 11 -2.20 9.86 3.59
N ARG A 12 -3.36 10.39 3.97
CA ARG A 12 -3.68 11.81 3.80
C ARG A 12 -3.29 12.55 5.08
N PRO A 13 -2.36 13.52 5.04
CA PRO A 13 -2.09 14.36 6.20
C PRO A 13 -3.22 15.39 6.33
N GLU A 14 -4.32 15.05 6.99
CA GLU A 14 -5.43 15.97 7.24
C GLU A 14 -5.38 16.62 8.62
N ALA A 15 -6.04 17.78 8.72
CA ALA A 15 -6.41 18.38 9.99
C ALA A 15 -7.54 17.54 10.62
N LEU A 16 -7.27 16.98 11.80
CA LEU A 16 -8.14 16.10 12.63
C LEU A 16 -9.57 16.62 12.91
N GLN A 17 -9.97 17.78 12.38
CA GLN A 17 -11.18 18.51 12.74
C GLN A 17 -12.31 18.38 11.72
N GLU A 18 -12.09 17.75 10.56
CA GLU A 18 -13.13 17.57 9.54
C GLU A 18 -13.57 16.10 9.45
N ASP A 19 -14.89 15.86 9.50
CA ASP A 19 -15.46 14.57 9.14
C ASP A 19 -15.33 14.38 7.63
N VAL A 20 -14.35 13.58 7.22
CA VAL A 20 -14.09 13.31 5.81
C VAL A 20 -14.75 12.01 5.40
N ALA A 21 -15.59 12.08 4.37
CA ALA A 21 -16.22 10.90 3.79
C ALA A 21 -15.14 9.90 3.32
N PRO A 22 -15.39 8.57 3.39
CA PRO A 22 -14.43 7.58 2.90
C PRO A 22 -14.00 7.88 1.46
N GLN A 23 -12.70 7.92 1.24
CA GLN A 23 -12.09 8.17 -0.07
C GLN A 23 -11.22 7.00 -0.49
N THR A 24 -10.98 6.92 -1.79
CA THR A 24 -10.04 5.97 -2.38
C THR A 24 -9.00 6.68 -3.24
N VAL A 25 -7.82 6.09 -3.36
CA VAL A 25 -6.71 6.59 -4.16
C VAL A 25 -6.14 5.50 -5.06
N ASP A 26 -5.66 5.91 -6.22
CA ASP A 26 -4.85 5.07 -7.09
C ASP A 26 -3.37 5.31 -6.79
N VAL A 27 -2.61 4.24 -6.57
CA VAL A 27 -1.20 4.30 -6.19
C VAL A 27 -0.35 3.68 -7.28
N ILE A 28 0.57 4.47 -7.82
CA ILE A 28 1.58 4.02 -8.78
C ILE A 28 2.91 3.86 -8.05
N LEU A 29 3.42 2.63 -8.01
CA LEU A 29 4.68 2.27 -7.38
C LEU A 29 5.69 1.84 -8.45
N PRO A 30 6.62 2.72 -8.86
CA PRO A 30 7.73 2.31 -9.70
C PRO A 30 8.68 1.44 -8.88
N THR A 31 8.81 0.17 -9.27
CA THR A 31 9.79 -0.75 -8.68
C THR A 31 11.11 -0.68 -9.45
N GLN A 32 12.23 -0.71 -8.72
CA GLN A 32 13.56 -0.87 -9.33
C GLN A 32 13.86 -2.36 -9.53
N THR A 33 14.81 -2.69 -10.40
CA THR A 33 15.14 -4.06 -10.83
C THR A 33 15.36 -5.04 -9.68
N ASP A 34 15.82 -4.56 -8.53
CA ASP A 34 16.16 -5.40 -7.38
C ASP A 34 15.02 -5.48 -6.34
N TRP A 35 13.93 -4.72 -6.52
CA TRP A 35 12.90 -4.45 -5.49
C TRP A 35 11.50 -4.79 -6.02
N THR A 36 11.21 -6.07 -6.25
CA THR A 36 9.92 -6.47 -6.82
C THR A 36 8.92 -6.88 -5.73
N LEU A 37 7.69 -6.34 -5.80
CA LEU A 37 6.52 -6.93 -5.14
C LEU A 37 6.07 -8.14 -5.98
N ARG A 38 6.11 -9.35 -5.41
CA ARG A 38 5.67 -10.60 -6.04
C ARG A 38 4.22 -10.92 -5.70
N SER A 39 3.86 -10.79 -4.43
CA SER A 39 2.49 -11.00 -3.92
C SER A 39 2.10 -9.83 -3.03
N PRO A 40 1.76 -8.67 -3.62
CA PRO A 40 1.47 -7.47 -2.86
C PRO A 40 0.25 -7.66 -1.95
N VAL A 41 0.36 -7.12 -0.74
CA VAL A 41 -0.70 -7.03 0.27
C VAL A 41 -0.77 -5.60 0.79
N LEU A 42 -1.99 -5.16 1.09
CA LEU A 42 -2.26 -3.94 1.83
C LEU A 42 -2.45 -4.32 3.30
N VAL A 43 -1.69 -3.71 4.19
CA VAL A 43 -1.70 -3.97 5.63
C VAL A 43 -2.23 -2.73 6.34
N ASP A 44 -3.25 -2.93 7.16
CA ASP A 44 -3.69 -1.97 8.15
C ASP A 44 -2.97 -2.28 9.48
N LEU A 45 -2.00 -1.44 9.83
CA LEU A 45 -1.21 -1.61 11.05
C LEU A 45 -2.01 -1.31 12.33
N ARG A 46 -3.16 -0.62 12.22
CA ARG A 46 -4.01 -0.28 13.36
C ARG A 46 -4.88 -1.46 13.77
N SER A 47 -5.49 -2.16 12.80
CA SER A 47 -6.30 -3.36 13.07
C SER A 47 -5.47 -4.66 13.10
N GLY A 48 -4.32 -4.66 12.43
CA GLY A 48 -3.51 -5.88 12.21
C GLY A 48 -4.02 -6.74 11.06
N GLU A 49 -5.03 -6.28 10.31
CA GLU A 49 -5.57 -6.99 9.15
C GLU A 49 -4.75 -6.70 7.88
N TYR A 50 -4.82 -7.62 6.93
CA TYR A 50 -4.25 -7.42 5.60
C TYR A 50 -5.18 -7.95 4.51
N TYR A 51 -5.14 -7.29 3.36
CA TYR A 51 -6.02 -7.56 2.22
C TYR A 51 -5.19 -7.66 0.94
N ARG A 52 -5.73 -8.37 -0.05
CA ARG A 52 -5.15 -8.38 -1.40
C ARG A 52 -5.66 -7.15 -2.17
N PRO A 53 -4.79 -6.19 -2.53
CA PRO A 53 -5.20 -5.03 -3.30
C PRO A 53 -5.46 -5.40 -4.77
N ASN A 54 -6.28 -4.61 -5.45
CA ASN A 54 -6.43 -4.70 -6.91
C ASN A 54 -5.21 -4.05 -7.59
N GLY A 55 -4.19 -4.87 -7.86
CA GLY A 55 -2.93 -4.44 -8.46
C GLY A 55 -2.67 -5.01 -9.85
N GLN A 56 -2.06 -4.22 -10.73
CA GLN A 56 -1.54 -4.66 -12.02
C GLN A 56 -0.05 -4.30 -12.15
N LEU A 57 0.76 -5.22 -12.64
CA LEU A 57 2.17 -4.99 -12.95
C LEU A 57 2.34 -4.75 -14.45
N GLN A 58 2.89 -3.60 -14.84
CA GLN A 58 3.28 -3.28 -16.20
C GLN A 58 4.79 -2.99 -16.24
N GLY A 59 5.57 -3.94 -16.78
CA GLY A 59 7.02 -3.89 -16.71
C GLY A 59 7.52 -3.95 -15.26
N VAL A 60 8.06 -2.84 -14.77
CA VAL A 60 8.53 -2.68 -13.38
C VAL A 60 7.64 -1.73 -12.57
N ILE A 61 6.47 -1.36 -13.05
CA ILE A 61 5.58 -0.42 -12.36
C ILE A 61 4.34 -1.17 -11.90
N TRP A 62 4.09 -1.12 -10.60
CA TRP A 62 2.82 -1.55 -10.03
C TRP A 62 1.82 -0.39 -10.05
N SER A 63 0.61 -0.67 -10.50
CA SER A 63 -0.55 0.21 -10.38
C SER A 63 -1.57 -0.46 -9.48
N PHE A 64 -1.95 0.19 -8.39
CA PHE A 64 -3.01 -0.24 -7.49
C PHE A 64 -4.16 0.74 -7.59
N SER A 65 -5.39 0.23 -7.73
CA SER A 65 -6.57 1.06 -7.90
C SER A 65 -7.52 0.95 -6.71
N GLY A 66 -8.20 2.05 -6.39
CA GLY A 66 -9.27 2.06 -5.39
C GLY A 66 -8.81 1.72 -3.97
N LEU A 67 -7.57 2.05 -3.60
CA LEU A 67 -7.08 1.78 -2.26
C LEU A 67 -7.69 2.75 -1.26
N PRO A 68 -8.07 2.30 -0.04
CA PRO A 68 -8.66 3.18 0.97
C PRO A 68 -7.67 4.29 1.36
N LEU A 69 -8.14 5.54 1.41
CA LEU A 69 -7.36 6.67 1.87
C LEU A 69 -7.77 7.02 3.31
N THR A 70 -6.83 6.84 4.24
CA THR A 70 -7.02 7.06 5.67
C THR A 70 -6.15 8.20 6.20
N ASP A 71 -6.49 8.67 7.41
CA ASP A 71 -5.76 9.65 8.21
C ASP A 71 -4.52 9.05 8.91
N TYR A 72 -4.38 7.73 8.90
CA TYR A 72 -3.20 6.99 9.35
C TYR A 72 -2.55 6.21 8.19
N PRO A 73 -1.27 5.82 8.31
CA PRO A 73 -0.58 5.09 7.26
C PRO A 73 -1.12 3.68 7.06
N LEU A 74 -1.39 3.34 5.80
CA LEU A 74 -1.53 1.97 5.34
C LEU A 74 -0.26 1.55 4.61
N LEU A 75 0.07 0.27 4.69
CA LEU A 75 1.33 -0.28 4.19
C LEU A 75 1.09 -1.24 3.01
N ILE A 76 1.71 -0.96 1.87
CA ILE A 76 1.83 -1.91 0.76
C ILE A 76 3.17 -2.65 0.92
N THR A 77 3.11 -3.96 0.98
CA THR A 77 4.30 -4.83 1.05
C THR A 77 4.06 -6.19 0.38
N ASP A 78 5.04 -7.08 0.42
CA ASP A 78 4.88 -8.46 -0.03
C ASP A 78 4.40 -9.36 1.12
N ALA A 79 3.52 -10.31 0.83
CA ALA A 79 3.06 -11.29 1.82
C ALA A 79 4.21 -12.05 2.50
N ALA A 80 5.32 -12.31 1.78
CA ALA A 80 6.52 -12.92 2.35
C ALA A 80 7.19 -12.08 3.45
N GLY A 81 6.92 -10.77 3.47
CA GLY A 81 7.35 -9.85 4.53
C GLY A 81 6.51 -9.91 5.80
N LEU A 82 5.47 -10.76 5.87
CA LEU A 82 4.62 -10.92 7.06
C LEU A 82 4.97 -12.15 7.91
N THR A 83 5.67 -13.13 7.32
CA THR A 83 6.24 -14.29 8.04
C THR A 83 7.60 -13.97 8.64
#